data_AF-A0A9Q3V7H4-F1
#
_entry.id   AF-A0A9Q3V7H4-F1
#
_cell.length_a   1.000
_cell.length_b   1.000
_cell.length_c   1.000
_cell.angle_alpha   90.00
_cell.angle_beta   90.00
_cell.angle_gamma   90.00
#
_symmetry.space_group_name_H-M   'P 1'
#
loop_
_entity.id
_entity.type
_entity.pdbx_description
1 polymer ?
#
loop_
_entity_poly.entity_id
_entity_poly.type
_entity_poly.pdbx_seq_one_letter_code
_entity_poly.pdbx_strand_id
1 'polypeptide(L)'
;MTTTYHTNGRVKWSLGTAYHDNGRTAFSLGTAYHDNGRTAFSLGTAYHDNGRTAFSLGTAYHDNGRTAFSLGTAYHDNGRTAFSLGTFYDEYGRVVNNKSFSIALGKGIQMQIIPTIKITVYGRKIN
;
A
#
# COMPACT_ATOMS: atom_id res chain seq x y z
N MET A 1 -14.21 17.98 8.19
CA MET A 1 -12.80 17.53 8.23
C MET A 1 -11.96 18.51 7.43
N THR A 2 -10.73 18.81 7.85
CA THR A 2 -9.86 19.77 7.17
C THR A 2 -9.15 19.12 5.99
N THR A 3 -9.20 19.78 4.83
CA THR A 3 -8.40 19.44 3.65
C THR A 3 -7.29 20.46 3.50
N THR A 4 -6.08 20.00 3.24
CA THR A 4 -4.92 20.86 3.01
C THR A 4 -4.24 20.48 1.71
N TYR A 5 -3.84 21.50 0.94
CA TYR A 5 -3.14 21.37 -0.33
C TYR A 5 -1.80 22.10 -0.23
N HIS A 6 -0.73 21.42 -0.63
CA HIS A 6 0.61 21.98 -0.55
C HIS A 6 1.49 21.45 -1.68
N THR A 7 2.37 22.30 -2.18
CA THR A 7 3.34 21.98 -3.23
C THR A 7 4.74 22.29 -2.73
N ASN A 8 5.74 21.46 -3.05
CA ASN A 8 7.15 21.67 -2.73
C ASN A 8 7.49 21.77 -1.22
N GLY A 9 6.68 21.15 -0.35
CA GLY A 9 6.89 21.11 1.10
C GLY A 9 7.80 19.97 1.56
N ARG A 10 8.46 20.13 2.72
CA ARG A 10 9.23 19.02 3.34
C ARG A 10 8.30 18.01 4.01
N VAL A 11 7.48 18.44 4.96
CA VAL A 11 6.60 17.53 5.72
C VAL A 11 5.25 18.20 5.92
N LYS A 12 4.18 17.45 5.74
CA LYS A 12 2.83 17.92 6.05
C LYS A 12 2.04 16.90 6.88
N TRP A 13 1.18 17.44 7.74
CA TRP A 13 0.26 16.71 8.59
C TRP A 13 -1.16 17.27 8.48
N SER A 14 -2.17 16.40 8.44
CA SER A 14 -3.59 16.74 8.49
C SER A 14 -4.38 15.72 9.33
N LEU A 15 -5.46 16.18 9.97
CA LEU A 15 -6.44 15.30 10.62
C LEU A 15 -7.44 14.70 9.62
N GLY A 16 -7.67 15.37 8.48
CA GLY A 16 -8.64 14.96 7.47
C GLY A 16 -7.95 14.47 6.21
N THR A 17 -7.76 15.37 5.25
CA THR A 17 -7.09 15.07 3.99
C THR A 17 -5.84 15.94 3.81
N ALA A 18 -4.75 15.32 3.37
CA ALA A 18 -3.53 16.01 2.99
C ALA A 18 -3.21 15.68 1.53
N TYR A 19 -3.21 16.70 0.66
CA TYR A 19 -2.68 16.62 -0.69
C TYR A 19 -1.30 17.28 -0.71
N HIS A 20 -0.33 16.57 -1.26
CA HIS A 20 1.02 17.07 -1.32
C HIS A 20 1.68 16.68 -2.63
N ASP A 21 2.02 17.69 -3.41
CA ASP A 21 2.68 17.54 -4.70
C ASP A 21 4.17 17.91 -4.58
N ASN A 22 5.04 17.09 -5.17
CA ASN A 22 6.48 17.31 -5.28
C ASN A 22 7.23 17.50 -3.94
N GLY A 23 6.65 17.07 -2.83
CA GLY A 23 7.27 17.23 -1.51
C GLY A 23 7.76 15.92 -0.89
N ARG A 24 8.39 16.00 0.29
CA ARG A 24 9.07 14.83 0.86
C ARG A 24 8.13 13.88 1.60
N THR A 25 7.24 14.39 2.45
CA THR A 25 6.35 13.54 3.26
C THR A 25 4.96 14.15 3.45
N ALA A 26 3.90 13.38 3.18
CA ALA A 26 2.55 13.68 3.64
C ALA A 26 2.08 12.65 4.68
N PHE A 27 1.52 13.14 5.78
CA PHE A 27 0.88 12.37 6.82
C PHE A 27 -0.57 12.80 6.97
N SER A 28 -1.49 11.83 7.09
CA SER A 28 -2.88 12.12 7.45
C SER A 28 -3.51 11.03 8.30
N LEU A 29 -4.35 11.40 9.28
CA LEU A 29 -5.19 10.41 9.96
C LEU A 29 -6.31 9.85 9.04
N GLY A 30 -6.81 10.67 8.11
CA GLY A 30 -7.87 10.27 7.19
C GLY A 30 -7.32 9.79 5.85
N THR A 31 -7.02 10.72 4.95
CA THR A 31 -6.46 10.41 3.63
C THR A 31 -5.22 11.24 3.31
N ALA A 32 -4.17 10.59 2.82
CA ALA A 32 -2.96 11.23 2.31
C ALA A 32 -2.85 10.95 0.81
N TYR A 33 -2.85 12.00 -0.01
CA TYR A 33 -2.55 11.96 -1.44
C TYR A 33 -1.17 12.56 -1.67
N HIS A 34 -0.34 11.83 -2.40
CA HIS A 34 1.03 12.24 -2.65
C HIS A 34 1.40 12.01 -4.12
N ASP A 35 1.66 13.09 -4.83
CA ASP A 35 2.12 13.05 -6.20
C ASP A 35 3.61 13.44 -6.27
N ASN A 36 4.39 12.69 -7.04
CA ASN A 36 5.82 12.91 -7.31
C ASN A 36 6.75 13.07 -6.08
N GLY A 37 6.27 12.72 -4.89
CA GLY A 37 7.04 12.89 -3.67
C GLY A 37 7.62 11.59 -3.11
N ARG A 38 8.28 11.64 -1.94
CA ARG A 38 8.95 10.45 -1.37
C ARG A 38 8.04 9.53 -0.55
N THR A 39 7.18 10.06 0.33
CA THR A 39 6.45 9.23 1.29
C THR A 39 5.05 9.73 1.57
N ALA A 40 4.06 8.85 1.44
CA ALA A 40 2.68 9.05 1.90
C ALA A 40 2.39 8.10 3.07
N PHE A 41 1.93 8.63 4.20
CA PHE A 41 1.47 7.85 5.34
C PHE A 41 0.03 8.21 5.68
N SER A 42 -0.82 7.20 5.88
CA SER A 42 -2.13 7.41 6.47
C SER A 42 -2.57 6.32 7.44
N LEU A 43 -3.41 6.67 8.41
CA LEU A 43 -4.15 5.65 9.17
C LEU A 43 -5.36 5.12 8.38
N GLY A 44 -5.98 5.95 7.54
CA GLY A 44 -7.11 5.56 6.70
C GLY A 44 -6.66 5.12 5.31
N THR A 45 -6.42 6.08 4.41
CA THR A 45 -6.06 5.79 3.01
C THR A 45 -4.84 6.58 2.58
N ALA A 46 -3.84 5.88 2.03
CA ALA A 46 -2.68 6.50 1.40
C ALA A 46 -2.75 6.25 -0.11
N TYR A 47 -2.82 7.32 -0.89
CA TYR A 47 -2.67 7.30 -2.34
C TYR A 47 -1.31 7.87 -2.70
N HIS A 48 -0.58 7.16 -3.54
CA HIS A 48 0.70 7.64 -4.02
C HIS A 48 0.84 7.42 -5.53
N ASP A 49 1.05 8.52 -6.24
CA ASP A 49 1.39 8.52 -7.66
C ASP A 49 2.88 8.89 -7.80
N ASN A 50 3.60 8.20 -8.69
CA ASN A 50 4.98 8.48 -9.11
C ASN A 50 6.03 8.68 -7.98
N GLY A 51 5.84 8.07 -6.81
CA GLY A 51 6.80 8.23 -5.72
C GLY A 51 7.36 6.98 -5.10
N ARG A 52 8.00 7.12 -3.94
CA ARG A 52 8.82 6.02 -3.40
C ARG A 52 8.06 5.07 -2.50
N THR A 53 7.21 5.58 -1.60
CA THR A 53 6.62 4.74 -0.56
C THR A 53 5.23 5.21 -0.14
N ALA A 54 4.23 4.34 -0.28
CA ALA A 54 2.91 4.49 0.35
C ALA A 54 2.78 3.53 1.53
N PHE A 55 2.39 4.05 2.69
CA PHE A 55 2.06 3.26 3.88
C PHE A 55 0.66 3.60 4.37
N SER A 56 -0.15 2.58 4.62
CA SER A 56 -1.45 2.74 5.26
C SER A 56 -1.76 1.67 6.29
N LEU A 57 -2.50 2.02 7.35
CA LEU A 57 -3.13 0.99 8.20
C LEU A 57 -4.43 0.46 7.58
N GLY A 58 -5.14 1.27 6.80
CA GLY A 58 -6.37 0.87 6.12
C GLY A 58 -6.11 0.42 4.68
N THR A 59 -6.07 1.38 3.75
CA THR A 59 -5.86 1.10 2.32
C THR A 59 -4.66 1.86 1.78
N ALA A 60 -3.78 1.17 1.05
CA ALA A 60 -2.69 1.79 0.31
C ALA A 60 -2.91 1.57 -1.20
N TYR A 61 -3.02 2.67 -1.94
CA TYR A 61 -3.05 2.68 -3.40
C TYR A 61 -1.76 3.28 -3.91
N HIS A 62 -1.22 2.68 -4.97
CA HIS A 62 0.06 3.09 -5.46
C HIS A 62 0.20 2.82 -6.95
N ASP A 63 0.43 3.90 -7.69
CA ASP A 63 0.67 3.91 -9.13
C ASP A 63 2.11 4.38 -9.41
N ASN A 64 2.81 3.68 -10.31
CA ASN A 64 4.15 4.00 -10.82
C ASN A 64 5.28 4.21 -9.78
N GLY A 65 5.07 3.88 -8.51
CA GLY A 65 6.09 4.10 -7.48
C GLY A 65 6.97 2.87 -7.15
N ARG A 66 7.74 2.94 -6.06
CA ARG A 66 8.59 1.80 -5.63
C ARG A 66 7.95 0.81 -4.66
N THR A 67 7.28 1.27 -3.60
CA THR A 67 6.83 0.38 -2.51
C THR A 67 5.47 0.78 -1.96
N ALA A 68 4.53 -0.17 -1.92
CA ALA A 68 3.25 -0.02 -1.24
C ALA A 68 3.12 -1.01 -0.07
N PHE A 69 2.76 -0.51 1.11
CA PHE A 69 2.52 -1.33 2.30
C PHE A 69 1.15 -0.99 2.90
N SER A 70 0.35 -2.02 3.17
CA SER A 70 -0.90 -1.88 3.91
C SER A 70 -1.07 -2.97 4.95
N LEU A 71 -1.66 -2.62 6.11
CA LEU A 71 -2.18 -3.64 7.03
C LEU A 71 -3.55 -4.17 6.61
N GLY A 72 -4.35 -3.36 5.90
CA GLY A 72 -5.67 -3.75 5.42
C GLY A 72 -5.64 -4.20 3.98
N THR A 73 -5.81 -3.26 3.05
CA THR A 73 -5.84 -3.53 1.60
C THR A 73 -4.70 -2.81 0.89
N ALA A 74 -3.99 -3.50 -0.01
CA ALA A 74 -3.03 -2.86 -0.91
C ALA A 74 -3.42 -3.07 -2.37
N TYR A 75 -3.34 -1.99 -3.14
CA TYR A 75 -3.48 -1.97 -4.60
C TYR A 75 -2.17 -1.50 -5.21
N HIS A 76 -1.81 -2.11 -6.32
CA HIS A 76 -0.52 -1.87 -6.95
C HIS A 76 -0.66 -1.88 -8.46
N ASP A 77 -0.35 -0.74 -9.07
CA ASP A 77 -0.26 -0.58 -10.53
C ASP A 77 1.15 -0.09 -10.89
N ASN A 78 1.79 -0.78 -11.85
CA ASN A 78 3.11 -0.46 -12.42
C ASN A 78 4.29 -0.22 -11.46
N GLY A 79 4.15 -0.44 -10.16
CA GLY A 79 5.23 -0.21 -9.20
C GLY A 79 6.19 -1.40 -9.05
N ARG A 80 7.20 -1.28 -8.18
CA ARG A 80 8.20 -2.36 -8.00
C ARG A 80 7.83 -3.42 -6.97
N THR A 81 7.26 -3.03 -5.83
CA THR A 81 7.01 -3.94 -4.70
C THR A 81 5.73 -3.56 -3.99
N ALA A 82 4.92 -4.55 -3.62
CA ALA A 82 3.78 -4.32 -2.77
C ALA A 82 3.55 -5.45 -1.75
N PHE A 83 3.01 -5.06 -0.59
CA PHE A 83 2.70 -5.96 0.51
C PHE A 83 1.40 -5.58 1.19
N SER A 84 0.57 -6.58 1.46
CA SER A 84 -0.63 -6.45 2.28
C SER A 84 -0.69 -7.55 3.32
N LEU A 85 -1.05 -7.20 4.56
CA LEU A 85 -1.35 -8.20 5.58
C LEU A 85 -2.80 -8.71 5.49
N GLY A 86 -3.69 -7.95 4.85
CA GLY A 86 -5.06 -8.35 4.52
C GLY A 86 -5.18 -8.72 3.05
N THR A 87 -6.03 -7.99 2.32
CA THR A 87 -6.31 -8.25 0.90
C THR A 87 -5.29 -7.56 0.01
N PHE A 88 -4.85 -8.25 -1.03
CA PHE A 88 -3.99 -7.69 -2.07
C PHE A 88 -4.70 -7.76 -3.42
N TYR A 89 -4.61 -6.69 -4.19
CA TYR A 89 -5.06 -6.62 -5.58
C TYR A 89 -3.87 -6.38 -6.50
N ASP A 90 -3.76 -7.18 -7.56
CA ASP A 90 -2.75 -7.01 -8.60
C ASP A 90 -3.10 -5.87 -9.58
N GLU A 91 -2.23 -5.65 -10.56
CA GLU A 91 -2.39 -4.64 -11.62
C GLU A 91 -3.66 -4.83 -12.48
N TYR A 92 -4.28 -6.02 -12.44
CA TYR A 92 -5.52 -6.35 -13.14
C TYR A 92 -6.74 -6.31 -12.21
N GLY A 93 -6.59 -5.84 -10.96
CA GLY A 93 -7.64 -5.77 -9.97
C GLY A 93 -8.10 -7.15 -9.46
N ARG A 94 -7.27 -8.18 -9.60
CA ARG A 94 -7.60 -9.53 -9.13
C ARG A 94 -7.19 -9.68 -7.67
N VAL A 95 -8.10 -10.24 -6.87
CA VAL A 95 -7.80 -10.58 -5.47
C VAL A 95 -6.77 -11.69 -5.43
N VAL A 96 -5.71 -11.48 -4.64
CA VAL A 96 -4.79 -12.54 -4.27
C VAL A 96 -4.95 -12.86 -2.80
N ASN A 97 -5.31 -14.12 -2.54
CA ASN A 97 -5.71 -14.58 -1.21
C ASN A 97 -4.53 -14.52 -0.21
N ASN A 98 -4.66 -13.55 0.71
CA ASN A 98 -3.95 -13.24 1.95
C ASN A 98 -2.41 -13.34 2.01
N LYS A 99 -1.81 -12.31 2.64
CA LYS A 99 -0.36 -12.13 2.91
C LYS A 99 0.54 -12.27 1.68
N SER A 100 0.18 -11.67 0.56
CA SER A 100 1.03 -11.74 -0.61
C SER A 100 2.12 -10.67 -0.60
N PHE A 101 3.34 -11.09 -0.96
CA PHE A 101 4.41 -10.19 -1.38
C PHE A 101 4.52 -10.27 -2.91
N SER A 102 4.44 -9.13 -3.60
CA SER A 102 4.65 -9.05 -5.04
C SER A 102 5.90 -8.24 -5.38
N ILE A 103 6.62 -8.69 -6.41
CA ILE A 103 7.71 -7.95 -7.04
C ILE A 103 7.52 -7.92 -8.55
N ALA A 104 7.52 -6.73 -9.14
CA ALA A 104 7.53 -6.56 -10.59
C ALA A 104 8.93 -6.83 -11.14
N LEU A 105 9.01 -7.67 -12.18
CA LEU A 105 10.25 -8.06 -12.87
C LEU A 105 10.37 -7.45 -14.28
N GLY A 106 9.34 -6.72 -14.73
CA GLY A 106 9.24 -6.10 -16.05
C GLY A 106 7.78 -5.84 -16.40
N LYS A 107 7.52 -5.17 -17.54
CA LYS A 107 6.14 -4.92 -17.99
C LYS A 107 5.36 -6.24 -18.10
N GLY A 108 4.28 -6.37 -17.32
CA GLY A 108 3.41 -7.55 -17.28
C GLY A 108 4.02 -8.80 -16.65
N ILE A 109 5.21 -8.72 -16.03
CA ILE A 109 5.84 -9.86 -15.35
C ILE A 109 5.94 -9.55 -13.86
N GLN A 110 5.22 -10.31 -13.05
CA GLN A 110 5.24 -10.20 -11.59
C GLN A 110 5.56 -11.55 -10.96
N MET A 111 6.43 -11.55 -9.95
CA MET A 111 6.62 -12.69 -9.05
C MET A 111 5.80 -12.43 -7.79
N GLN A 112 5.01 -13.41 -7.39
CA GLN A 112 4.16 -13.32 -6.22
C GLN A 112 4.42 -14.49 -5.27
N ILE A 113 4.65 -14.16 -4.00
CA ILE A 113 4.81 -15.13 -2.93
C ILE A 113 3.55 -15.12 -2.09
N ILE A 114 2.82 -16.23 -2.12
CA ILE A 114 1.59 -16.44 -1.34
C ILE A 114 1.92 -17.47 -0.24
N PRO A 115 2.01 -17.07 1.04
CA PRO A 115 2.29 -18.00 2.12
C PRO A 115 1.01 -18.80 2.43
N THR A 116 0.85 -19.97 1.81
CA THR A 116 -0.14 -20.95 2.26
C THR A 116 0.28 -21.52 3.61
N ILE A 117 -0.31 -21.02 4.70
CA ILE A 117 -0.21 -21.69 6.01
C ILE A 117 -1.18 -22.88 5.97
N LYS A 118 -0.64 -24.10 5.80
CA LYS A 118 -1.42 -25.34 5.88
C LYS A 118 -1.21 -25.94 7.29
N ILE A 119 -2.24 -25.86 8.14
CA ILE A 119 -2.24 -26.54 9.44
C ILE A 119 -2.97 -27.88 9.27
N THR A 120 -2.25 -28.98 9.41
CA THR A 120 -2.84 -30.34 9.44
C THR A 120 -2.80 -30.85 10.87
N VAL A 121 -3.97 -31.07 11.48
CA VAL A 121 -4.09 -31.67 12.82
C VAL A 121 -4.46 -33.14 12.65
N TYR A 122 -3.60 -34.05 13.10
CA TYR A 122 -3.93 -35.48 13.21
C TYR A 122 -4.46 -35.75 14.62
N GLY A 123 -5.70 -36.23 14.73
CA GLY A 123 -6.25 -36.69 16.00
C GLY A 123 -5.74 -38.08 16.35
N ARG A 124 -5.32 -38.29 17.60
CA ARG A 124 -5.10 -39.62 18.18
C ARG A 124 -6.39 -40.03 18.90
N LYS A 125 -7.01 -41.15 18.50
CA LYS A 125 -8.08 -41.77 19.29
C LYS A 125 -7.46 -42.33 20.57
N ILE A 126 -7.79 -41.75 21.71
CA ILE A 126 -7.47 -42.32 23.01
C ILE A 126 -8.66 -43.21 23.38
N ASN A 127 -8.44 -44.52 23.39
CA ASN A 127 -9.28 -45.49 24.06
C ASN A 127 -8.59 -45.89 25.35
#